data_AF-A0A7C9BGT0-F1
#
_entry.id   AF-A0A7C9BGT0-F1
#
_cell.length_a   1.000
_cell.length_b   1.000
_cell.length_c   1.000
_cell.angle_alpha   90.00
_cell.angle_beta   90.00
_cell.angle_gamma   90.00
#
_symmetry.space_group_name_H-M   'P 1'
#
loop_
_entity.id
_entity.type
_entity.pdbx_description
1 polymer ?
#
loop_
_entity_poly.entity_id
_entity_poly.type
_entity_poly.pdbx_seq_one_letter_code
_entity_poly.pdbx_strand_id
1 'polypeptide(L)'
;MENLKSFLSLCLGGAILWHGIIVFLSETKLVDIFQVQPAPGYTWDIADPGIDDFHWMSTPEGVLPSPPSPEMSETHYFWEKNKVTWRPGMFHPEFNVVAIEETGKWRPLPGYKFANDKNGDLNTVWQSGLLHPNFKVVSVQQEGSWKPLPGYKFVNNDNLETTWEPGQVYPGYNAWATEKEGLWMPVVGYKFVIENGLWTDVVWNPGQKYDELKVQSGEQKDSYIPYPGYKFVNPGVDLEVAWTPGLPHSNPDYANYVASNSEGSWELRTQPVEPTASDYFMGWFVKGLASAGIKKVFGDNPVSDVLLRESTKDGLRGIGEVLKK
;
A
#
# COMPACT_ATOMS: atom_id res chain seq x y z
N MET A 1 11.16 -70.57 -47.30
CA MET A 1 10.16 -69.60 -46.81
C MET A 1 9.92 -69.70 -45.30
N GLU A 2 9.86 -70.89 -44.71
CA GLU A 2 9.64 -71.04 -43.25
C GLU A 2 10.76 -70.43 -42.38
N ASN A 3 12.02 -70.57 -42.78
CA ASN A 3 13.16 -69.97 -42.06
C ASN A 3 13.09 -68.42 -42.04
N LEU A 4 12.57 -67.81 -43.10
CA LEU A 4 12.40 -66.35 -43.18
C LEU A 4 11.27 -65.86 -42.26
N LYS A 5 10.17 -66.61 -42.16
CA LYS A 5 9.06 -66.29 -41.24
C LYS A 5 9.50 -66.38 -39.78
N SER A 6 10.26 -67.43 -39.42
CA SER A 6 10.79 -67.58 -38.06
C SER A 6 11.78 -66.46 -37.72
N PHE A 7 12.66 -66.09 -38.65
CA PHE A 7 13.59 -64.98 -38.45
C PHE A 7 12.86 -63.64 -38.25
N LEU A 8 11.88 -63.32 -39.10
CA LEU A 8 11.07 -62.10 -38.97
C LEU A 8 10.28 -62.06 -37.65
N SER A 9 9.71 -63.17 -37.21
CA SER A 9 9.01 -63.27 -35.92
C SER A 9 9.95 -63.05 -34.74
N LEU A 10 11.20 -63.54 -34.83
CA LEU A 10 12.20 -63.38 -33.77
C LEU A 10 12.71 -61.94 -33.70
N CYS A 11 12.95 -61.30 -34.84
CA CYS A 11 13.27 -59.87 -34.91
C CYS A 11 12.13 -58.99 -34.38
N LEU A 12 10.87 -59.31 -34.72
CA LEU A 12 9.71 -58.58 -34.21
C LEU A 12 9.56 -58.76 -32.70
N GLY A 13 9.71 -59.98 -32.19
CA GLY A 13 9.69 -60.27 -30.75
C GLY A 13 10.81 -59.55 -30.00
N GLY A 14 12.03 -59.55 -30.56
CA GLY A 14 13.17 -58.81 -30.01
C GLY A 14 12.95 -57.29 -29.99
N ALA A 15 12.38 -56.73 -31.06
CA ALA A 15 12.03 -55.32 -31.13
C ALA A 15 10.97 -54.96 -30.09
N ILE A 16 9.90 -55.75 -29.95
CA ILE A 16 8.85 -55.53 -28.94
C ILE A 16 9.43 -55.62 -27.53
N LEU A 17 10.26 -56.64 -27.25
CA LEU A 17 10.91 -56.81 -25.95
C LEU A 17 11.84 -55.62 -25.63
N TRP A 18 12.64 -55.17 -26.60
CA TRP A 18 13.52 -54.02 -26.44
C TRP A 18 12.74 -52.73 -26.16
N HIS A 19 11.65 -52.47 -26.89
CA HIS A 19 10.77 -51.32 -26.61
C HIS A 19 10.14 -51.44 -25.23
N GLY A 20 9.69 -52.64 -24.82
CA GLY A 20 9.18 -52.89 -23.48
C GLY A 20 10.22 -52.58 -22.40
N ILE A 21 11.46 -53.05 -22.56
CA ILE A 21 12.56 -52.78 -21.63
C ILE A 21 12.83 -51.28 -21.52
N ILE A 22 12.86 -50.54 -22.64
CA ILE A 22 13.02 -49.09 -22.60
C ILE A 22 11.88 -48.46 -21.81
N VAL A 23 10.62 -48.76 -22.14
CA VAL A 23 9.45 -48.19 -21.45
C VAL A 23 9.46 -48.43 -19.94
N PHE A 24 9.96 -49.58 -19.49
CA PHE A 24 10.03 -49.91 -18.06
C PHE A 24 11.28 -49.36 -17.35
N LEU A 25 12.35 -49.05 -18.07
CA LEU A 25 13.61 -48.57 -17.49
C LEU A 25 13.82 -47.07 -17.66
N SER A 26 13.17 -46.43 -18.63
CA SER A 26 13.30 -45.00 -18.84
C SER A 26 12.18 -44.25 -18.11
N GLU A 27 12.53 -43.09 -17.54
CA GLU A 27 11.53 -42.14 -17.01
C GLU A 27 10.71 -41.49 -18.14
N THR A 28 10.98 -41.85 -19.40
CA THR A 28 10.31 -41.29 -20.56
C THR A 28 8.96 -41.95 -20.82
N LYS A 29 7.90 -41.17 -20.78
CA LYS A 29 6.55 -41.63 -21.14
C LYS A 29 6.44 -41.75 -22.66
N LEU A 30 5.97 -42.88 -23.16
CA LEU A 30 5.55 -42.99 -24.56
C LEU A 30 4.21 -42.28 -24.75
N VAL A 31 4.14 -41.41 -25.77
CA VAL A 31 2.91 -40.72 -26.17
C VAL A 31 2.24 -41.41 -27.36
N ASP A 32 3.01 -42.18 -28.14
CA ASP A 32 2.54 -43.01 -29.25
C ASP A 32 3.48 -44.21 -29.47
N ILE A 33 3.12 -45.15 -30.34
CA ILE A 33 3.79 -46.45 -30.60
C ILE A 33 5.29 -46.29 -30.94
N PHE A 34 5.75 -45.09 -31.35
CA PHE A 34 7.17 -44.75 -31.52
C PHE A 34 7.53 -43.32 -31.11
N GLN A 35 6.68 -42.64 -30.34
CA GLN A 35 6.93 -41.26 -29.92
C GLN A 35 7.14 -41.19 -28.41
N VAL A 36 8.26 -40.59 -28.03
CA VAL A 36 8.64 -40.35 -26.64
C VAL A 36 8.19 -38.95 -26.25
N GLN A 37 7.62 -38.75 -25.07
CA GLN A 37 7.29 -37.41 -24.60
C GLN A 37 8.57 -36.55 -24.61
N PRO A 38 8.59 -35.40 -25.33
CA PRO A 38 9.72 -34.49 -25.28
C PRO A 38 9.97 -34.10 -23.82
N ALA A 39 11.23 -33.92 -23.40
CA ALA A 39 11.40 -33.41 -22.05
C ALA A 39 10.83 -31.99 -21.96
N PRO A 40 10.50 -31.55 -20.73
CA PRO A 40 9.90 -30.24 -20.51
C PRO A 40 10.62 -29.12 -21.28
N GLY A 41 9.84 -28.19 -21.85
CA GLY A 41 10.35 -27.04 -22.62
C GLY A 41 10.58 -27.33 -24.10
N TYR A 42 10.52 -28.60 -24.52
CA TYR A 42 10.62 -28.99 -25.91
C TYR A 42 9.29 -29.48 -26.47
N THR A 43 9.07 -29.29 -27.77
CA THR A 43 7.91 -29.84 -28.47
C THR A 43 8.36 -30.51 -29.75
N TRP A 44 7.53 -31.42 -30.25
CA TRP A 44 7.64 -31.90 -31.62
C TRP A 44 7.44 -30.72 -32.58
N ASP A 45 8.31 -30.60 -33.58
CA ASP A 45 8.12 -29.71 -34.73
C ASP A 45 6.99 -30.26 -35.61
N ILE A 46 5.77 -30.17 -35.08
CA ILE A 46 4.56 -30.25 -35.87
C ILE A 46 4.55 -28.93 -36.61
N ALA A 47 4.79 -28.97 -37.92
CA ALA A 47 4.57 -27.83 -38.80
C ALA A 47 3.13 -27.39 -38.59
N ASP A 48 2.94 -26.34 -37.78
CA ASP A 48 1.64 -25.85 -37.41
C ASP A 48 1.22 -24.90 -38.53
N PRO A 49 0.29 -25.28 -39.42
CA PRO A 49 -0.01 -24.49 -40.61
C PRO A 49 -0.81 -23.20 -40.30
N GLY A 50 -0.90 -22.78 -39.03
CA GLY A 50 -1.74 -21.64 -38.64
C GLY A 50 -1.36 -20.85 -37.38
N ILE A 51 -0.20 -21.08 -36.75
CA ILE A 51 0.25 -20.28 -35.59
C ILE A 51 1.49 -19.45 -35.96
N ASP A 52 1.33 -18.50 -36.89
CA ASP A 52 2.35 -17.50 -37.19
C ASP A 52 2.15 -16.19 -36.39
N ASP A 53 1.18 -16.10 -35.47
CA ASP A 53 0.72 -14.79 -34.95
C ASP A 53 0.57 -14.65 -33.42
N PHE A 54 1.20 -15.53 -32.62
CA PHE A 54 1.29 -15.31 -31.16
C PHE A 54 2.53 -14.48 -30.81
N HIS A 55 2.45 -13.18 -31.13
CA HIS A 55 3.43 -12.15 -30.80
C HIS A 55 3.39 -11.82 -29.30
N TRP A 56 4.19 -12.50 -28.47
CA TRP A 56 4.54 -11.98 -27.15
C TRP A 56 5.85 -11.17 -27.27
N MET A 57 5.70 -9.85 -27.23
CA MET A 57 6.70 -8.80 -26.94
C MET A 57 8.20 -9.13 -27.16
N SER A 58 8.67 -8.89 -28.39
CA SER A 58 10.08 -8.78 -28.74
C SER A 58 10.73 -7.57 -28.07
N THR A 59 11.78 -7.80 -27.27
CA THR A 59 12.74 -6.78 -26.84
C THR A 59 13.66 -6.36 -28.01
N PRO A 60 14.19 -5.12 -28.06
CA PRO A 60 15.03 -4.67 -29.17
C PRO A 60 16.37 -5.43 -29.19
N GLU A 61 16.62 -6.16 -30.27
CA GLU A 61 17.79 -7.01 -30.45
C GLU A 61 19.08 -6.21 -30.70
N GLY A 62 20.05 -6.36 -29.80
CA GLY A 62 21.47 -6.30 -30.14
C GLY A 62 21.95 -7.71 -30.43
N VAL A 63 22.50 -7.95 -31.62
CA VAL A 63 23.00 -9.26 -32.05
C VAL A 63 24.16 -9.68 -31.14
N LEU A 64 23.90 -10.59 -30.21
CA LEU A 64 24.93 -11.28 -29.42
C LEU A 64 25.40 -12.52 -30.18
N PRO A 65 26.71 -12.83 -30.15
CA PRO A 65 27.24 -14.05 -30.76
C PRO A 65 26.67 -15.29 -30.06
N SER A 66 26.40 -16.34 -30.85
CA SER A 66 25.89 -17.62 -30.38
C SER A 66 26.79 -18.17 -29.25
N PRO A 67 26.22 -18.57 -28.10
CA PRO A 67 26.99 -19.23 -27.05
C PRO A 67 27.59 -20.55 -27.56
N PRO A 68 28.73 -21.00 -27.00
CA PRO A 68 29.33 -22.27 -27.36
C PRO A 68 28.34 -23.41 -27.13
N SER A 69 28.25 -24.30 -28.12
CA SER A 69 27.37 -25.47 -28.09
C SER A 69 27.69 -26.32 -26.85
N PRO A 70 26.74 -26.59 -25.94
CA PRO A 70 26.99 -27.42 -24.78
C PRO A 70 27.39 -28.84 -25.23
N GLU A 71 28.29 -29.49 -24.47
CA GLU A 71 28.58 -30.93 -24.67
C GLU A 71 27.26 -31.72 -24.60
N MET A 72 26.84 -32.27 -25.73
CA MET A 72 25.51 -32.84 -25.91
C MET A 72 25.48 -34.26 -25.35
N SER A 73 24.55 -34.54 -24.43
CA SER A 73 24.25 -35.91 -23.98
C SER A 73 23.62 -36.74 -25.12
N GLU A 74 23.75 -38.07 -25.09
CA GLU A 74 23.20 -38.99 -26.12
C GLU A 74 21.69 -38.78 -26.37
N THR A 75 20.95 -38.30 -25.37
CA THR A 75 19.54 -37.90 -25.47
C THR A 75 19.29 -36.83 -26.54
N HIS A 76 20.22 -35.90 -26.78
CA HIS A 76 20.05 -34.82 -27.75
C HIS A 76 20.11 -35.31 -29.21
N TYR A 77 20.84 -36.40 -29.48
CA TYR A 77 20.93 -37.00 -30.81
C TYR A 77 19.58 -37.58 -31.28
N PHE A 78 18.82 -38.18 -30.36
CA PHE A 78 17.47 -38.65 -30.68
C PHE A 78 16.55 -37.48 -31.06
N TRP A 79 16.73 -36.32 -30.44
CA TRP A 79 15.82 -35.19 -30.57
C TRP A 79 16.03 -34.39 -31.85
N GLU A 80 17.29 -34.20 -32.23
CA GLU A 80 17.66 -33.55 -33.49
C GLU A 80 17.12 -34.35 -34.69
N LYS A 81 17.21 -35.68 -34.65
CA LYS A 81 16.66 -36.58 -35.68
C LYS A 81 15.12 -36.52 -35.77
N ASN A 82 14.50 -36.21 -34.65
CA ASN A 82 13.05 -36.18 -34.46
C ASN A 82 12.44 -34.78 -34.59
N LYS A 83 13.25 -33.77 -34.95
CA LYS A 83 12.85 -32.37 -35.04
C LYS A 83 12.17 -31.88 -33.76
N VAL A 84 12.69 -32.26 -32.60
CA VAL A 84 12.17 -31.72 -31.34
C VAL A 84 12.82 -30.35 -31.12
N THR A 85 12.02 -29.29 -31.05
CA THR A 85 12.50 -27.91 -30.91
C THR A 85 12.16 -27.36 -29.52
N TRP A 86 13.11 -26.62 -28.96
CA TRP A 86 12.88 -25.84 -27.76
C TRP A 86 11.87 -24.74 -28.04
N ARG A 87 10.89 -24.55 -27.16
CA ARG A 87 9.86 -23.51 -27.31
C ARG A 87 9.80 -22.63 -26.06
N PRO A 88 10.23 -21.36 -26.14
CA PRO A 88 10.07 -20.41 -25.05
C PRO A 88 8.59 -20.22 -24.69
N GLY A 89 8.31 -19.91 -23.43
CA GLY A 89 6.95 -19.77 -22.90
C GLY A 89 6.30 -21.07 -22.43
N MET A 90 6.92 -22.23 -22.66
CA MET A 90 6.42 -23.52 -22.18
C MET A 90 6.60 -23.68 -20.67
N PHE A 91 5.53 -24.05 -19.95
CA PHE A 91 5.57 -24.33 -18.51
C PHE A 91 6.20 -25.70 -18.23
N HIS A 92 6.97 -25.80 -17.15
CA HIS A 92 7.42 -27.09 -16.65
C HIS A 92 6.27 -27.80 -15.90
N PRO A 93 6.02 -29.10 -16.12
CA PRO A 93 4.88 -29.80 -15.51
C PRO A 93 4.99 -29.95 -13.98
N GLU A 94 6.20 -29.98 -13.45
CA GLU A 94 6.47 -30.27 -12.02
C GLU A 94 7.04 -29.08 -11.24
N PHE A 95 7.43 -27.99 -11.92
CA PHE A 95 8.12 -26.87 -11.30
C PHE A 95 7.47 -25.56 -11.71
N ASN A 96 7.47 -24.56 -10.83
CA ASN A 96 6.96 -23.22 -11.13
C ASN A 96 7.99 -22.41 -11.94
N VAL A 97 8.32 -22.90 -13.13
CA VAL A 97 9.25 -22.27 -14.09
C VAL A 97 8.66 -22.29 -15.50
N VAL A 98 9.16 -21.40 -16.35
CA VAL A 98 8.82 -21.32 -17.77
C VAL A 98 10.08 -21.25 -18.62
N ALA A 99 10.07 -21.92 -19.77
CA ALA A 99 11.15 -21.91 -20.75
C ALA A 99 11.39 -20.48 -21.26
N ILE A 100 12.65 -20.06 -21.41
CA ILE A 100 13.02 -18.75 -22.01
C ILE A 100 13.66 -18.96 -23.39
N GLU A 101 14.05 -17.88 -24.06
CA GLU A 101 14.63 -17.92 -25.42
C GLU A 101 15.85 -18.83 -25.56
N GLU A 102 16.71 -18.86 -24.54
CA GLU A 102 17.91 -19.69 -24.56
C GLU A 102 17.57 -21.17 -24.30
N THR A 103 17.99 -22.04 -25.20
CA THR A 103 17.74 -23.49 -25.13
C THR A 103 18.18 -24.09 -23.79
N GLY A 104 17.26 -24.82 -23.15
CA GLY A 104 17.52 -25.48 -21.87
C GLY A 104 17.57 -24.54 -20.66
N LYS A 105 17.30 -23.24 -20.84
CA LYS A 105 17.22 -22.28 -19.75
C LYS A 105 15.79 -22.06 -19.30
N TRP A 106 15.63 -21.92 -17.99
CA TRP A 106 14.34 -21.72 -17.35
C TRP A 106 14.37 -20.43 -16.54
N ARG A 107 13.23 -19.76 -16.44
CA ARG A 107 13.01 -18.69 -15.45
C ARG A 107 11.88 -19.08 -14.50
N PRO A 108 11.94 -18.69 -13.22
CA PRO A 108 10.81 -18.86 -12.31
C PRO A 108 9.57 -18.12 -12.82
N LEU A 109 8.39 -18.67 -12.49
CA LEU A 109 7.14 -17.95 -12.70
C LEU A 109 7.09 -16.68 -11.82
N PRO A 110 6.28 -15.68 -12.17
CA PRO A 110 6.10 -14.50 -11.33
C PRO A 110 5.78 -14.87 -9.88
N GLY A 111 6.51 -14.26 -8.94
CA GLY A 111 6.35 -14.49 -7.49
C GLY A 111 7.19 -15.64 -6.95
N TYR A 112 7.87 -16.40 -7.82
CA TYR A 112 8.81 -17.44 -7.45
C TYR A 112 10.26 -17.00 -7.67
N LYS A 113 11.16 -17.59 -6.91
CA LYS A 113 12.60 -17.61 -7.17
C LYS A 113 13.12 -19.05 -7.15
N PHE A 114 14.30 -19.28 -7.72
CA PHE A 114 14.98 -20.56 -7.51
C PHE A 114 15.32 -20.76 -6.02
N ALA A 115 15.18 -21.99 -5.54
CA ALA A 115 15.44 -22.35 -4.15
C ALA A 115 16.95 -22.29 -3.83
N ASN A 116 17.79 -22.47 -4.84
CA ASN A 116 19.24 -22.43 -4.75
C ASN A 116 19.85 -22.04 -6.11
N ASP A 117 21.15 -21.72 -6.14
CA ASP A 117 21.88 -21.31 -7.34
C ASP A 117 22.51 -22.50 -8.10
N LYS A 118 22.11 -23.75 -7.79
CA LYS A 118 22.70 -24.93 -8.43
C LYS A 118 22.19 -25.06 -9.85
N ASN A 119 23.10 -25.02 -10.81
CA ASN A 119 22.75 -25.18 -12.22
C ASN A 119 22.02 -26.51 -12.47
N GLY A 120 20.87 -26.44 -13.14
CA GLY A 120 19.99 -27.58 -13.43
C GLY A 120 18.98 -27.94 -12.33
N ASP A 121 19.04 -27.32 -11.15
CA ASP A 121 17.97 -27.47 -10.14
C ASP A 121 16.83 -26.48 -10.44
N LEU A 122 15.65 -27.01 -10.78
CA LEU A 122 14.46 -26.23 -11.13
C LEU A 122 13.52 -26.02 -9.95
N ASN A 123 13.90 -26.44 -8.74
CA ASN A 123 13.11 -26.19 -7.55
C ASN A 123 12.96 -24.68 -7.33
N THR A 124 11.71 -24.22 -7.22
CA THR A 124 11.38 -22.84 -6.96
C THR A 124 10.59 -22.72 -5.66
N VAL A 125 10.73 -21.56 -5.03
CA VAL A 125 10.00 -21.20 -3.81
C VAL A 125 9.30 -19.87 -4.01
N TRP A 126 8.05 -19.79 -3.55
CA TRP A 126 7.33 -18.53 -3.49
C TRP A 126 8.05 -17.57 -2.53
N GLN A 127 8.23 -16.32 -2.95
CA GLN A 127 8.87 -15.31 -2.11
C GLN A 127 8.10 -14.01 -2.17
N SER A 128 7.60 -13.56 -1.01
CA SER A 128 6.99 -12.24 -0.88
C SER A 128 7.97 -11.12 -1.22
N GLY A 129 7.47 -10.07 -1.86
CA GLY A 129 8.23 -8.87 -2.21
C GLY A 129 8.77 -8.87 -3.63
N LEU A 130 8.58 -9.94 -4.40
CA LEU A 130 8.94 -10.00 -5.82
C LEU A 130 7.91 -9.27 -6.69
N LEU A 131 8.39 -8.40 -7.57
CA LEU A 131 7.58 -7.66 -8.54
C LEU A 131 7.07 -8.59 -9.65
N HIS A 132 5.84 -8.37 -10.10
CA HIS A 132 5.34 -9.05 -11.29
C HIS A 132 5.95 -8.41 -12.56
N PRO A 133 6.39 -9.17 -13.57
CA PRO A 133 7.05 -8.61 -14.76
C PRO A 133 6.13 -7.71 -15.60
N ASN A 134 4.84 -8.02 -15.65
CA ASN A 134 3.87 -7.36 -16.55
C ASN A 134 2.82 -6.48 -15.84
N PHE A 135 2.74 -6.52 -14.50
CA PHE A 135 1.66 -5.86 -13.74
C PHE A 135 2.26 -5.06 -12.60
N LYS A 136 1.58 -3.98 -12.16
CA LYS A 136 2.04 -3.13 -11.05
C LYS A 136 1.65 -3.72 -9.70
N VAL A 137 2.07 -4.95 -9.46
CA VAL A 137 1.78 -5.73 -8.27
C VAL A 137 3.06 -6.37 -7.71
N VAL A 138 3.02 -6.73 -6.44
CA VAL A 138 4.09 -7.43 -5.73
C VAL A 138 3.51 -8.62 -4.97
N SER A 139 4.25 -9.72 -4.96
CA SER A 139 3.86 -10.96 -4.27
C SER A 139 3.78 -10.77 -2.75
N VAL A 140 2.78 -11.37 -2.11
CA VAL A 140 2.62 -11.34 -0.64
C VAL A 140 3.01 -12.67 0.00
N GLN A 141 2.82 -12.81 1.32
CA GLN A 141 3.25 -14.00 2.05
C GLN A 141 2.55 -15.29 1.61
N GLN A 142 1.28 -15.19 1.19
CA GLN A 142 0.50 -16.32 0.69
C GLN A 142 0.85 -16.60 -0.78
N GLU A 143 1.13 -17.86 -1.11
CA GLU A 143 1.43 -18.30 -2.47
C GLU A 143 0.28 -17.98 -3.44
N GLY A 144 0.64 -17.49 -4.63
CA GLY A 144 -0.31 -17.06 -5.66
C GLY A 144 -1.04 -15.75 -5.35
N SER A 145 -0.83 -15.15 -4.17
CA SER A 145 -1.48 -13.90 -3.78
C SER A 145 -0.63 -12.68 -4.11
N TRP A 146 -1.28 -11.63 -4.60
CA TRP A 146 -0.63 -10.40 -5.04
C TRP A 146 -1.26 -9.20 -4.36
N LYS A 147 -0.46 -8.16 -4.13
CA LYS A 147 -0.96 -6.83 -3.74
C LYS A 147 -0.53 -5.80 -4.77
N PRO A 148 -1.35 -4.78 -5.06
CA PRO A 148 -0.93 -3.67 -5.90
C PRO A 148 0.29 -2.98 -5.31
N LEU A 149 1.13 -2.41 -6.17
CA LEU A 149 2.15 -1.47 -5.74
C LEU A 149 1.47 -0.24 -5.12
N PRO A 150 2.16 0.47 -4.21
CA PRO A 150 1.65 1.72 -3.68
C PRO A 150 1.24 2.67 -4.81
N GLY A 151 0.07 3.32 -4.66
CA GLY A 151 -0.49 4.22 -5.67
C GLY A 151 -1.35 3.53 -6.71
N TYR A 152 -1.38 2.20 -6.72
CA TYR A 152 -2.22 1.40 -7.60
C TYR A 152 -3.32 0.67 -6.82
N LYS A 153 -4.43 0.41 -7.50
CA LYS A 153 -5.48 -0.52 -7.07
C LYS A 153 -5.76 -1.55 -8.15
N PHE A 154 -6.33 -2.68 -7.79
CA PHE A 154 -6.85 -3.64 -8.77
C PHE A 154 -8.04 -3.05 -9.53
N VAL A 155 -8.09 -3.30 -10.84
CA VAL A 155 -9.26 -2.95 -11.67
C VAL A 155 -10.41 -3.93 -11.42
N ASN A 156 -10.08 -5.23 -11.33
CA ASN A 156 -10.97 -6.30 -10.91
C ASN A 156 -10.20 -7.26 -9.99
N ASN A 157 -10.89 -7.98 -9.10
CA ASN A 157 -10.30 -8.97 -8.20
C ASN A 157 -9.95 -10.30 -8.92
N ASP A 158 -10.47 -10.52 -10.13
CA ASP A 158 -10.24 -11.76 -10.88
C ASP A 158 -8.94 -11.76 -11.70
N ASN A 159 -8.30 -10.60 -11.88
CA ASN A 159 -7.07 -10.46 -12.65
C ASN A 159 -6.04 -9.59 -11.91
N LEU A 160 -4.82 -9.53 -12.44
CA LEU A 160 -3.73 -8.73 -11.87
C LEU A 160 -3.64 -7.33 -12.49
N GLU A 161 -4.66 -6.90 -13.23
CA GLU A 161 -4.67 -5.58 -13.84
C GLU A 161 -4.85 -4.53 -12.75
N THR A 162 -4.01 -3.50 -12.83
CA THR A 162 -3.97 -2.42 -11.85
C THR A 162 -4.10 -1.08 -12.54
N THR A 163 -4.78 -0.15 -11.89
CA THR A 163 -4.85 1.25 -12.32
C THR A 163 -4.30 2.17 -11.24
N TRP A 164 -3.67 3.25 -11.66
CA TRP A 164 -3.21 4.30 -10.76
C TRP A 164 -4.41 5.02 -10.13
N GLU A 165 -4.38 5.22 -8.82
CA GLU A 165 -5.46 5.90 -8.09
C GLU A 165 -4.90 7.06 -7.26
N PRO A 166 -5.20 8.31 -7.65
CA PRO A 166 -4.82 9.50 -6.89
C PRO A 166 -5.36 9.44 -5.45
N GLY A 167 -4.58 9.99 -4.51
CA GLY A 167 -4.90 9.99 -3.09
C GLY A 167 -4.50 8.73 -2.33
N GLN A 168 -4.10 7.65 -3.01
CA GLN A 168 -3.58 6.45 -2.34
C GLN A 168 -2.27 6.75 -1.60
N VAL A 169 -2.20 6.32 -0.34
CA VAL A 169 -1.04 6.55 0.53
C VAL A 169 0.03 5.48 0.29
N TYR A 170 1.29 5.90 0.26
CA TYR A 170 2.45 5.02 0.39
C TYR A 170 2.98 5.10 1.83
N PRO A 171 2.66 4.11 2.70
CA PRO A 171 3.04 4.15 4.12
C PRO A 171 4.55 4.21 4.37
N GLY A 172 5.35 3.54 3.53
CA GLY A 172 6.82 3.52 3.65
C GLY A 172 7.48 4.88 3.41
N TYR A 173 6.80 5.80 2.74
CA TYR A 173 7.37 7.09 2.33
C TYR A 173 6.55 8.31 2.75
N ASN A 174 5.46 8.13 3.50
CA ASN A 174 4.56 9.24 3.86
C ASN A 174 4.25 10.14 2.66
N ALA A 175 3.78 9.54 1.57
CA ALA A 175 3.46 10.24 0.32
C ALA A 175 2.14 9.75 -0.25
N TRP A 176 1.44 10.62 -1.00
CA TRP A 176 0.19 10.33 -1.68
C TRP A 176 0.41 10.31 -3.18
N ALA A 177 -0.26 9.38 -3.86
CA ALA A 177 -0.33 9.34 -5.31
C ALA A 177 -1.02 10.61 -5.83
N THR A 178 -0.42 11.29 -6.81
CA THR A 178 -1.03 12.47 -7.44
C THR A 178 -1.93 12.07 -8.61
N GLU A 179 -2.54 13.04 -9.29
CA GLU A 179 -3.33 12.81 -10.51
C GLU A 179 -2.53 12.18 -11.66
N LYS A 180 -1.19 12.31 -11.66
CA LYS A 180 -0.33 11.77 -12.71
C LYS A 180 0.39 10.53 -12.21
N GLU A 181 0.30 9.44 -12.98
CA GLU A 181 0.96 8.17 -12.66
C GLU A 181 2.46 8.35 -12.41
N GLY A 182 2.94 7.74 -11.33
CA GLY A 182 4.34 7.78 -10.91
C GLY A 182 4.77 9.08 -10.24
N LEU A 183 3.91 10.10 -10.18
CA LEU A 183 4.17 11.31 -9.42
C LEU A 183 3.56 11.21 -8.02
N TRP A 184 4.40 11.51 -7.04
CA TRP A 184 4.08 11.46 -5.62
C TRP A 184 4.13 12.85 -5.01
N MET A 185 3.29 13.10 -4.02
CA MET A 185 3.29 14.32 -3.21
C MET A 185 3.51 13.90 -1.75
N PRO A 186 4.38 14.56 -0.98
CA PRO A 186 4.56 14.20 0.42
C PRO A 186 3.26 14.49 1.19
N VAL A 187 2.98 13.67 2.21
CA VAL A 187 1.95 13.95 3.21
C VAL A 187 2.23 15.32 3.83
N VAL A 188 1.18 16.01 4.27
CA VAL A 188 1.30 17.25 5.05
C VAL A 188 2.31 17.06 6.19
N GLY A 189 3.17 18.03 6.42
CA GLY A 189 4.28 17.98 7.38
C GLY A 189 5.56 17.31 6.88
N TYR A 190 5.55 16.61 5.74
CA TYR A 190 6.71 15.94 5.18
C TYR A 190 7.29 16.66 3.95
N LYS A 191 8.56 16.39 3.64
CA LYS A 191 9.21 16.78 2.39
C LYS A 191 10.09 15.66 1.84
N PHE A 192 10.20 15.60 0.51
CA PHE A 192 11.19 14.74 -0.14
C PHE A 192 12.60 15.29 0.03
N VAL A 193 13.55 14.41 0.33
CA VAL A 193 14.98 14.68 0.24
C VAL A 193 15.45 14.20 -1.12
N ILE A 194 16.04 15.11 -1.89
CA ILE A 194 16.53 14.84 -3.24
C ILE A 194 18.04 15.08 -3.24
N GLU A 195 18.80 14.02 -3.51
CA GLU A 195 20.26 14.08 -3.65
C GLU A 195 20.64 13.64 -5.07
N ASN A 196 21.43 14.46 -5.76
CA ASN A 196 21.84 14.19 -7.15
C ASN A 196 20.68 13.94 -8.13
N GLY A 197 19.53 14.59 -7.90
CA GLY A 197 18.34 14.43 -8.73
C GLY A 197 17.58 13.12 -8.51
N LEU A 198 18.02 12.30 -7.55
CA LEU A 198 17.31 11.09 -7.13
C LEU A 198 16.65 11.33 -5.78
N TRP A 199 15.44 10.81 -5.64
CA TRP A 199 14.75 10.77 -4.37
C TRP A 199 15.44 9.76 -3.45
N THR A 200 15.90 10.21 -2.28
CA THR A 200 16.62 9.36 -1.32
C THR A 200 15.81 9.07 -0.06
N ASP A 201 15.02 10.04 0.43
CA ASP A 201 14.28 9.89 1.68
C ASP A 201 13.05 10.80 1.75
N VAL A 202 12.19 10.60 2.76
CA VAL A 202 11.12 11.52 3.16
C VAL A 202 11.25 11.86 4.62
N VAL A 203 11.46 13.15 4.90
CA VAL A 203 11.71 13.63 6.25
C VAL A 203 10.60 14.56 6.71
N TRP A 204 10.34 14.52 8.01
CA TRP A 204 9.49 15.50 8.66
C TRP A 204 10.09 16.89 8.53
N ASN A 205 9.26 17.88 8.19
CA ASN A 205 9.68 19.27 7.94
C ASN A 205 8.98 20.19 8.95
N PRO A 206 9.54 20.38 10.17
CA PRO A 206 8.91 21.18 11.22
C PRO A 206 8.79 22.66 10.83
N GLY A 207 7.75 23.32 11.33
CA GLY A 207 7.46 24.74 11.09
C GLY A 207 6.90 25.05 9.69
N GLN A 208 6.68 24.04 8.85
CA GLN A 208 6.06 24.20 7.54
C GLN A 208 4.58 24.59 7.72
N LYS A 209 4.20 25.66 7.04
CA LYS A 209 2.86 26.24 7.07
C LYS A 209 1.98 25.70 5.96
N TYR A 210 0.72 25.43 6.29
CA TYR A 210 -0.31 24.92 5.39
C TYR A 210 -1.55 25.81 5.50
N ASP A 211 -1.55 26.93 4.76
CA ASP A 211 -2.56 27.99 4.90
C ASP A 211 -3.98 27.56 4.53
N GLU A 212 -4.13 26.58 3.64
CA GLU A 212 -5.43 25.99 3.28
C GLU A 212 -6.03 25.19 4.42
N LEU A 213 -5.18 24.52 5.20
CA LEU A 213 -5.56 23.70 6.36
C LEU A 213 -5.50 24.49 7.67
N LYS A 214 -4.97 25.71 7.68
CA LYS A 214 -4.74 26.55 8.88
C LYS A 214 -3.96 25.82 9.98
N VAL A 215 -2.99 25.01 9.59
CA VAL A 215 -2.08 24.29 10.48
C VAL A 215 -0.63 24.50 10.08
N GLN A 216 0.29 24.28 11.03
CA GLN A 216 1.71 24.14 10.77
C GLN A 216 2.23 22.82 11.35
N SER A 217 3.26 22.24 10.75
CA SER A 217 3.95 21.09 11.33
C SER A 217 4.69 21.50 12.61
N GLY A 218 4.52 20.70 13.67
CA GLY A 218 5.21 20.86 14.94
C GLY A 218 6.65 20.33 14.91
N GLU A 219 7.37 20.53 16.01
CA GLU A 219 8.76 20.05 16.17
C GLU A 219 8.85 18.51 16.21
N GLN A 220 7.82 17.85 16.74
CA GLN A 220 7.77 16.39 16.80
C GLN A 220 7.20 15.82 15.51
N LYS A 221 7.69 14.65 15.10
CA LYS A 221 7.17 13.90 13.96
C LYS A 221 5.67 13.68 14.10
N ASP A 222 4.91 13.90 13.03
CA ASP A 222 3.45 13.75 12.96
C ASP A 222 2.68 14.68 13.93
N SER A 223 3.33 15.71 14.46
CA SER A 223 2.69 16.72 15.30
C SER A 223 2.21 17.88 14.44
N TYR A 224 0.98 18.35 14.68
CA TYR A 224 0.46 19.54 13.99
C TYR A 224 -0.01 20.55 15.02
N ILE A 225 0.26 21.81 14.74
CA ILE A 225 -0.13 22.94 15.58
C ILE A 225 -1.11 23.77 14.76
N PRO A 226 -2.35 23.98 15.22
CA PRO A 226 -3.29 24.84 14.52
C PRO A 226 -2.77 26.28 14.57
N TYR A 227 -3.12 27.06 13.56
CA TYR A 227 -2.82 28.49 13.56
C TYR A 227 -3.46 29.18 14.78
N PRO A 228 -2.87 30.27 15.28
CA PRO A 228 -3.51 31.04 16.35
C PRO A 228 -4.97 31.37 16.01
N GLY A 229 -5.86 31.13 16.98
CA GLY A 229 -7.31 31.34 16.84
C GLY A 229 -8.08 30.13 16.31
N TYR A 230 -7.37 29.09 15.86
CA TYR A 230 -7.97 27.83 15.43
C TYR A 230 -7.76 26.72 16.46
N LYS A 231 -8.66 25.75 16.45
CA LYS A 231 -8.58 24.50 17.21
C LYS A 231 -8.97 23.33 16.32
N PHE A 232 -8.33 22.18 16.51
CA PHE A 232 -8.77 20.94 15.87
C PHE A 232 -10.22 20.61 16.24
N VAL A 233 -11.02 20.30 15.22
CA VAL A 233 -12.39 19.80 15.39
C VAL A 233 -12.33 18.38 15.96
N ASN A 234 -11.53 17.50 15.34
CA ASN A 234 -11.35 16.11 15.74
C ASN A 234 -9.86 15.82 16.04
N PRO A 235 -9.34 16.22 17.21
CA PRO A 235 -7.91 16.08 17.52
C PRO A 235 -7.45 14.62 17.45
N GLY A 236 -6.42 14.37 16.65
CA GLY A 236 -5.81 13.04 16.46
C GLY A 236 -6.48 12.17 15.40
N VAL A 237 -7.55 12.65 14.76
CA VAL A 237 -8.24 11.93 13.66
C VAL A 237 -7.91 12.57 12.32
N ASP A 238 -8.10 13.89 12.21
CA ASP A 238 -7.87 14.67 11.00
C ASP A 238 -7.17 16.00 11.32
N LEU A 239 -6.90 16.78 10.28
CA LEU A 239 -6.33 18.13 10.37
C LEU A 239 -7.40 19.22 10.22
N GLU A 240 -8.68 18.88 10.38
CA GLU A 240 -9.74 19.87 10.31
C GLU A 240 -9.67 20.78 11.53
N VAL A 241 -9.66 22.08 11.27
CA VAL A 241 -9.64 23.09 12.32
C VAL A 241 -10.77 24.08 12.15
N ALA A 242 -11.28 24.57 13.28
CA ALA A 242 -12.31 25.58 13.32
C ALA A 242 -11.81 26.82 14.07
N TRP A 243 -12.12 27.99 13.52
CA TRP A 243 -11.94 29.25 14.20
C TRP A 243 -12.80 29.26 15.47
N THR A 244 -12.17 29.50 16.62
CA THR A 244 -12.86 29.44 17.93
C THR A 244 -12.71 30.77 18.66
N PRO A 245 -13.78 31.59 18.73
CA PRO A 245 -13.76 32.84 19.45
C PRO A 245 -13.34 32.68 20.91
N GLY A 246 -12.57 33.63 21.43
CA GLY A 246 -12.03 33.64 22.78
C GLY A 246 -10.69 32.91 22.97
N LEU A 247 -10.18 32.19 21.95
CA LEU A 247 -8.86 31.55 22.05
C LEU A 247 -7.74 32.59 22.09
N PRO A 248 -6.77 32.47 23.04
CA PRO A 248 -5.65 33.39 23.12
C PRO A 248 -4.73 33.25 21.90
N HIS A 249 -4.10 34.37 21.53
CA HIS A 249 -3.07 34.37 20.51
C HIS A 249 -1.84 33.56 20.99
N SER A 250 -1.24 32.74 20.12
CA SER A 250 -0.13 31.85 20.48
C SER A 250 1.23 32.56 20.58
N ASN A 251 1.44 33.64 19.83
CA ASN A 251 2.61 34.50 19.99
C ASN A 251 2.52 35.31 21.32
N PRO A 252 3.54 35.22 22.20
CA PRO A 252 3.62 35.97 23.45
C PRO A 252 3.45 37.49 23.32
N ASP A 253 3.91 38.09 22.22
CA ASP A 253 3.79 39.54 21.98
C ASP A 253 2.33 40.00 21.88
N TYR A 254 1.43 39.07 21.57
CA TYR A 254 -0.01 39.29 21.44
C TYR A 254 -0.81 38.54 22.51
N ALA A 255 -0.20 38.22 23.67
CA ALA A 255 -0.87 37.46 24.74
C ALA A 255 -2.18 38.10 25.25
N ASN A 256 -2.36 39.41 25.06
CA ASN A 256 -3.57 40.15 25.39
C ASN A 256 -4.63 40.13 24.28
N TYR A 257 -4.46 39.38 23.20
CA TYR A 257 -5.45 39.26 22.13
C TYR A 257 -6.10 37.88 22.15
N VAL A 258 -7.40 37.86 21.84
CA VAL A 258 -8.17 36.64 21.64
C VAL A 258 -8.84 36.66 20.27
N ALA A 259 -9.08 35.48 19.71
CA ALA A 259 -9.84 35.32 18.48
C ALA A 259 -11.24 35.94 18.65
N SER A 260 -11.66 36.81 17.74
CA SER A 260 -13.00 37.42 17.81
C SER A 260 -14.07 36.49 17.20
N ASN A 261 -15.32 36.95 17.13
CA ASN A 261 -16.41 36.24 16.44
C ASN A 261 -16.25 36.14 14.91
N SER A 262 -15.31 36.87 14.31
CA SER A 262 -15.03 36.82 12.87
C SER A 262 -13.66 36.19 12.61
N GLU A 263 -13.62 35.20 11.72
CA GLU A 263 -12.40 34.46 11.38
C GLU A 263 -11.26 35.40 10.95
N GLY A 264 -10.06 35.18 11.50
CA GLY A 264 -8.87 35.97 11.20
C GLY A 264 -8.81 37.32 11.90
N SER A 265 -9.81 37.70 12.69
CA SER A 265 -9.82 38.96 13.43
C SER A 265 -9.58 38.76 14.92
N TRP A 266 -8.86 39.71 15.52
CA TRP A 266 -8.41 39.61 16.91
C TRP A 266 -8.96 40.79 17.70
N GLU A 267 -9.48 40.50 18.88
CA GLU A 267 -9.91 41.52 19.84
C GLU A 267 -8.99 41.52 21.05
N LEU A 268 -8.77 42.71 21.61
CA LEU A 268 -8.08 42.79 22.89
C LEU A 268 -8.92 42.00 23.89
N ARG A 269 -8.30 41.06 24.59
CA ARG A 269 -8.85 40.39 25.76
C ARG A 269 -9.22 41.49 26.73
N THR A 270 -10.49 41.90 26.68
CA THR A 270 -11.09 42.63 27.77
C THR A 270 -10.97 41.68 28.95
N GLN A 271 -10.16 42.05 29.94
CA GLN A 271 -10.29 41.38 31.22
C GLN A 271 -11.78 41.44 31.54
N PRO A 272 -12.41 40.31 31.95
CA PRO A 272 -13.79 40.37 32.40
C PRO A 272 -13.84 41.55 33.35
N VAL A 273 -14.63 42.57 32.99
CA VAL A 273 -14.73 43.78 33.80
C VAL A 273 -15.07 43.26 35.17
N GLU A 274 -14.15 43.41 36.14
CA GLU A 274 -14.39 42.86 37.46
C GLU A 274 -15.74 43.42 37.89
N PRO A 275 -16.71 42.56 38.25
CA PRO A 275 -18.04 43.03 38.55
C PRO A 275 -17.90 44.11 39.61
N THR A 276 -18.45 45.28 39.32
CA THR A 276 -18.41 46.38 40.26
C THR A 276 -19.19 45.98 41.51
N ALA A 277 -18.95 46.64 42.65
CA ALA A 277 -19.79 46.44 43.84
C ALA A 277 -21.29 46.54 43.50
N SER A 278 -21.67 47.47 42.61
CA SER A 278 -23.03 47.59 42.09
C SER A 278 -23.50 46.35 41.34
N ASP A 279 -22.66 45.73 40.50
CA ASP A 279 -23.03 44.51 39.77
C ASP A 279 -23.28 43.33 40.73
N TYR A 280 -22.44 43.20 41.76
CA TYR A 280 -22.64 42.22 42.82
C TYR A 280 -23.93 42.46 43.63
N PHE A 281 -24.23 43.71 43.99
CA PHE A 281 -25.47 44.03 44.70
C PHE A 281 -26.72 43.83 43.84
N MET A 282 -26.65 44.15 42.55
CA MET A 282 -27.74 43.86 41.62
C MET A 282 -27.95 42.35 41.46
N GLY A 283 -26.87 41.56 41.35
CA GLY A 283 -26.93 40.10 41.35
C GLY A 283 -27.56 39.54 42.62
N TRP A 284 -27.13 40.03 43.79
CA TRP A 284 -27.71 39.69 45.09
C TRP A 284 -29.22 39.96 45.12
N PHE A 285 -29.63 41.17 44.74
CA PHE A 285 -31.04 41.59 44.76
C PHE A 285 -31.92 40.77 43.81
N VAL A 286 -31.50 40.62 42.55
CA VAL A 286 -32.27 39.88 41.53
C VAL A 286 -32.42 38.41 41.92
N LYS A 287 -31.33 37.75 42.35
CA LYS A 287 -31.38 36.35 42.79
C LYS A 287 -32.20 36.18 44.07
N GLY A 288 -32.15 37.16 44.98
CA GLY A 288 -32.97 37.18 46.19
C GLY A 288 -34.47 37.28 45.89
N LEU A 289 -34.86 38.18 44.98
CA LEU A 289 -36.24 38.30 44.52
C LEU A 289 -36.72 37.03 43.78
N ALA A 290 -35.89 36.45 42.92
CA ALA A 290 -36.21 35.22 42.21
C ALA A 290 -36.41 34.05 43.19
N SER A 291 -35.53 33.91 44.18
CA SER A 291 -35.65 32.90 45.24
C SER A 291 -36.95 33.07 46.04
N ALA A 292 -37.28 34.31 46.45
CA ALA A 292 -38.53 34.61 47.15
C ALA A 292 -39.79 34.32 46.29
N GLY A 293 -39.75 34.63 45.00
CA GLY A 293 -40.83 34.32 44.06
C GLY A 293 -41.05 32.81 43.88
N ILE A 294 -39.97 32.05 43.68
CA ILE A 294 -40.02 30.58 43.55
C ILE A 294 -40.56 29.96 44.83
N LYS A 295 -40.07 30.39 46.01
CA LYS A 295 -40.55 29.89 47.30
C LYS A 295 -42.04 30.18 47.52
N LYS A 296 -42.53 31.34 47.07
CA LYS A 296 -43.96 31.70 47.17
C LYS A 296 -44.85 30.80 46.31
N VAL A 297 -44.39 30.40 45.13
CA VAL A 297 -45.18 29.58 44.19
C VAL A 297 -45.08 28.09 44.50
N PHE A 298 -43.88 27.61 44.83
CA PHE A 298 -43.57 26.18 44.91
C PHE A 298 -43.22 25.69 46.32
N GLY A 299 -43.27 26.57 47.32
CA GLY A 299 -42.79 26.25 48.67
C GLY A 299 -41.26 26.10 48.74
N ASP A 300 -40.77 25.65 49.88
CA ASP A 300 -39.34 25.40 50.09
C ASP A 300 -38.85 24.26 49.19
N ASN A 301 -37.86 24.54 48.34
CA ASN A 301 -37.33 23.57 47.40
C ASN A 301 -35.83 23.80 47.13
N PRO A 302 -35.10 22.78 46.61
CA PRO A 302 -33.65 22.88 46.39
C PRO A 302 -33.23 24.03 45.44
N VAL A 303 -34.10 24.45 44.52
CA VAL A 303 -33.78 25.51 43.56
C VAL A 303 -33.77 26.87 44.24
N SER A 304 -34.77 27.18 45.09
CA SER A 304 -34.78 28.42 45.86
C SER A 304 -33.61 28.52 46.83
N ASP A 305 -33.17 27.39 47.40
CA ASP A 305 -32.02 27.33 48.32
C ASP A 305 -30.69 27.61 47.61
N VAL A 306 -30.50 27.01 46.42
CA VAL A 306 -29.32 27.29 45.59
C VAL A 306 -29.27 28.77 45.20
N LEU A 307 -30.40 29.35 44.78
CA LEU A 307 -30.46 30.76 44.42
C LEU A 307 -30.21 31.68 45.60
N LEU A 308 -30.74 31.36 46.79
CA LEU A 308 -30.50 32.15 48.00
C LEU A 308 -29.02 32.09 48.43
N ARG A 309 -28.40 30.92 48.31
CA ARG A 309 -26.97 30.75 48.61
C ARG A 309 -26.09 31.54 47.64
N GLU A 310 -26.36 31.46 46.34
CA GLU A 310 -25.61 32.23 45.33
C GLU A 310 -25.86 33.73 45.45
N SER A 311 -27.09 34.14 45.75
CA SER A 311 -27.41 35.53 46.13
C SER A 311 -26.54 35.98 47.30
N THR A 312 -26.52 35.23 48.40
CA THR A 312 -25.74 35.60 49.61
C THR A 312 -24.25 35.74 49.32
N LYS A 313 -23.69 34.86 48.48
CA LYS A 313 -22.28 34.98 48.05
C LYS A 313 -22.04 36.28 47.26
N ASP A 314 -22.93 36.65 46.35
CA ASP A 314 -22.81 37.90 45.60
C ASP A 314 -22.90 39.12 46.53
N GLY A 315 -23.81 39.10 47.51
CA GLY A 315 -23.91 40.17 48.52
C GLY A 315 -22.62 40.34 49.34
N LEU A 316 -22.03 39.22 49.80
CA LEU A 316 -20.75 39.24 50.52
C LEU A 316 -19.59 39.73 49.65
N ARG A 317 -19.55 39.34 48.37
CA ARG A 317 -18.55 39.85 47.41
C ARG A 317 -18.70 41.35 47.17
N GLY A 318 -19.94 41.83 47.01
CA GLY A 318 -20.24 43.26 46.86
C GLY A 318 -19.75 44.08 48.07
N ILE A 319 -19.99 43.60 49.29
CA ILE A 319 -19.45 44.24 50.51
C ILE A 319 -17.92 44.25 50.49
N GLY A 320 -17.29 43.13 50.14
CA GLY A 320 -15.83 43.04 50.03
C GLY A 320 -15.24 44.07 49.05
N GLU A 321 -15.87 44.27 47.89
CA GLU A 321 -15.43 45.26 46.89
C GLU A 321 -15.63 46.71 47.36
N VAL A 322 -16.67 47.00 48.14
CA VAL A 322 -16.83 48.34 48.76
C VAL A 322 -15.72 48.61 49.75
N LEU A 323 -15.35 47.61 50.57
CA LEU A 323 -14.32 47.76 51.61
C LEU A 323 -12.89 47.87 51.07
N LYS A 324 -12.65 47.48 49.81
CA LYS A 324 -11.34 47.63 49.14
C LYS A 324 -11.06 49.07 48.66
N LYS A 325 -12.09 49.91 48.54
CA LYS A 325 -11.99 51.31 48.10
C LYS A 325 -11.81 52.25 49.30
#